data_AF-A0A959YB74-F1
#
_entry.id   AF-A0A959YB74-F1
#
_cell.length_a   1.000
_cell.length_b   1.000
_cell.length_c   1.000
_cell.angle_alpha   90.00
_cell.angle_beta   90.00
_cell.angle_gamma   90.00
#
_symmetry.space_group_name_H-M   'P 1'
#
loop_
_entity.id
_entity.type
_entity.pdbx_description
1 polymer ?
#
loop_
_entity_poly.entity_id
_entity_poly.type
_entity_poly.pdbx_seq_one_letter_code
_entity_poly.pdbx_strand_id
1 'polypeptide(L)'
;NLLLGMLIYIGILWVWGRDYLPLASTTYGVEPSAVMVEEGFRPGDRILGVEGHDVRSVDELGKAILIGEARSVQVERDGRRETITLSGDVDERILDRKEKVLFLPRVPFVIDSLVPGSGAASSTLRVGDRVVGVGGRETPYFADFQRTVRDLSGQWTFLDVERDGKRQSMLVEVSDRGAIGAYNTPLDEQFELAHQDYGFTAAIPAGIAYGWNTLSDYVSSLKLLFSPAGASQIGGFGVIGSLFPSDWDWQRFWEMTAFLSIILAFMNILPIPALDGGHVMFLLYEMLTRRPPNQKVLEVAQMVGMVLLLSLILFANGNDVVKWFTGEL
;
A
#
# COMPACT_ATOMS: atom_id res chain seq x y z
N ASN A 1 -19.38 -1.47 13.92
CA ASN A 1 -18.33 -1.78 12.93
C ASN A 1 -17.17 -0.80 13.03
N LEU A 2 -17.30 0.48 12.65
CA LEU A 2 -16.15 1.40 12.68
C LEU A 2 -15.48 1.51 14.07
N LEU A 3 -16.27 1.75 15.12
CA LEU A 3 -15.76 1.81 16.50
C LEU A 3 -15.15 0.49 16.96
N LEU A 4 -15.72 -0.64 16.53
CA LEU A 4 -15.18 -1.98 16.86
C LEU A 4 -13.81 -2.19 16.21
N GLY A 5 -13.67 -1.85 14.92
CA GLY A 5 -12.38 -1.92 14.24
C GLY A 5 -11.31 -1.05 14.90
N MET A 6 -11.67 0.17 15.31
CA MET A 6 -10.78 1.04 16.09
C MET A 6 -10.38 0.41 17.43
N LEU A 7 -11.34 -0.15 18.19
CA LEU A 7 -11.06 -0.82 19.46
C LEU A 7 -10.14 -2.03 19.28
N ILE A 8 -10.31 -2.80 18.21
CA ILE A 8 -9.43 -3.94 17.90
C ILE A 8 -8.00 -3.43 17.60
N TYR A 9 -7.83 -2.38 16.80
CA TYR A 9 -6.49 -1.82 16.55
C TYR A 9 -5.82 -1.23 17.78
N ILE A 10 -6.58 -0.61 18.69
CA ILE A 10 -6.07 -0.20 20.00
C ILE A 10 -5.57 -1.42 20.77
N GLY A 11 -6.36 -2.50 20.80
CA GLY A 11 -5.96 -3.77 21.43
C GLY A 11 -4.72 -4.38 20.78
N ILE A 12 -4.62 -4.32 19.45
CA ILE A 12 -3.46 -4.85 18.73
C ILE A 12 -2.19 -4.12 19.12
N LEU A 13 -2.19 -2.78 19.04
CA LEU A 13 -1.02 -1.99 19.39
C LEU A 13 -0.67 -2.10 20.88
N TRP A 14 -1.66 -2.28 21.76
CA TRP A 14 -1.42 -2.49 23.18
C TRP A 14 -0.77 -3.85 23.49
N VAL A 15 -1.18 -4.92 22.82
CA VAL A 15 -0.72 -6.29 23.11
C VAL A 15 0.54 -6.65 22.33
N TRP A 16 0.59 -6.32 21.04
CA TRP A 16 1.68 -6.70 20.14
C TRP A 16 2.56 -5.52 19.72
N GLY A 17 2.24 -4.29 20.12
CA GLY A 17 3.05 -3.14 19.69
C GLY A 17 2.99 -2.92 18.18
N ARG A 18 4.07 -2.34 17.64
CA ARG A 18 4.26 -2.17 16.19
C ARG A 18 5.75 -2.24 15.85
N ASP A 19 6.06 -3.01 14.82
CA ASP A 19 7.38 -2.96 14.18
C ASP A 19 7.47 -1.79 13.19
N TYR A 20 8.64 -1.18 13.16
CA TYR A 20 8.95 -0.10 12.23
C TYR A 20 10.41 -0.21 11.80
N LEU A 21 10.73 0.33 10.62
CA LEU A 21 12.10 0.45 10.15
C LEU A 21 12.76 1.71 10.74
N PRO A 22 13.77 1.58 11.60
CA PRO A 22 14.49 2.72 12.13
C PRO A 22 15.24 3.47 11.04
N LEU A 23 15.42 4.79 11.19
CA LEU A 23 16.27 5.59 10.31
C LEU A 23 17.68 4.98 10.19
N ALA A 24 18.24 4.49 11.29
CA ALA A 24 19.56 3.84 11.31
C ALA A 24 19.63 2.59 10.42
N SER A 25 18.54 1.84 10.32
CA SER A 25 18.41 0.62 9.50
C SER A 25 18.13 0.93 8.03
N THR A 26 17.96 2.18 7.61
CA THR A 26 17.83 2.56 6.19
C THR A 26 19.20 2.53 5.49
N THR A 27 19.81 1.34 5.40
CA THR A 27 21.18 1.12 4.93
C THR A 27 21.44 1.69 3.53
N TYR A 28 20.46 1.60 2.64
CA TYR A 28 20.55 2.07 1.25
C TYR A 28 19.95 3.47 1.03
N GLY A 29 19.58 4.16 2.12
CA GLY A 29 18.93 5.45 2.09
C GLY A 29 17.47 5.38 1.64
N VAL A 30 16.96 6.52 1.19
CA VAL A 30 15.56 6.68 0.80
C VAL A 30 15.39 7.09 -0.66
N GLU A 31 14.22 6.79 -1.21
CA GLU A 31 13.69 7.35 -2.44
C GLU A 31 12.76 8.51 -2.06
N PRO A 32 13.19 9.77 -2.27
CA PRO A 32 12.37 10.94 -1.99
C PRO A 32 11.24 11.10 -3.01
N SER A 33 10.14 11.71 -2.57
CA SER A 33 9.04 12.15 -3.45
C SER A 33 9.45 13.33 -4.32
N ALA A 34 8.61 13.72 -5.29
CA ALA A 34 8.98 14.78 -6.22
C ALA A 34 9.16 16.13 -5.51
N VAL A 35 8.31 16.47 -4.54
CA VAL A 35 8.53 17.67 -3.72
C VAL A 35 9.84 17.58 -2.94
N MET A 36 10.14 16.43 -2.32
CA MET A 36 11.39 16.28 -1.56
C MET A 36 12.63 16.36 -2.46
N VAL A 37 12.56 15.88 -3.71
CA VAL A 37 13.65 16.10 -4.68
C VAL A 37 13.85 17.60 -4.96
N GLU A 38 12.77 18.36 -5.09
CA GLU A 38 12.82 19.82 -5.29
C GLU A 38 13.40 20.55 -4.06
N GLU A 39 13.17 20.02 -2.84
CA GLU A 39 13.80 20.51 -1.60
C GLU A 39 15.30 20.15 -1.49
N GLY A 40 15.82 19.34 -2.42
CA GLY A 40 17.24 19.01 -2.52
C GLY A 40 17.61 17.64 -1.97
N PHE A 41 16.64 16.79 -1.60
CA PHE A 41 16.90 15.37 -1.32
C PHE A 41 17.25 14.62 -2.61
N ARG A 42 18.01 13.54 -2.49
CA ARG A 42 18.41 12.67 -3.60
C ARG A 42 18.15 11.20 -3.27
N PRO A 43 17.86 10.36 -4.29
CA PRO A 43 17.82 8.91 -4.12
C PRO A 43 19.10 8.39 -3.47
N GLY A 44 18.97 7.68 -2.35
CA GLY A 44 20.09 7.12 -1.60
C GLY A 44 20.58 7.99 -0.44
N ASP A 45 20.01 9.18 -0.23
CA ASP A 45 20.26 9.93 1.00
C ASP A 45 19.85 9.09 2.22
N ARG A 46 20.74 8.97 3.21
CA ARG A 46 20.42 8.34 4.48
C ARG A 46 20.00 9.41 5.47
N ILE A 47 18.76 9.35 5.95
CA ILE A 47 18.27 10.33 6.92
C ILE A 47 18.91 10.01 8.28
N LEU A 48 19.57 11.00 8.87
CA LEU A 48 20.19 10.89 10.18
C LEU A 48 19.27 11.40 11.30
N GLY A 49 18.41 12.37 11.00
CA GLY A 49 17.45 12.92 11.96
C GLY A 49 17.03 14.34 11.61
N VAL A 50 16.27 14.94 12.52
CA VAL A 50 15.78 16.33 12.43
C VAL A 50 16.30 17.10 13.64
N GLU A 51 16.73 18.34 13.42
CA GLU A 51 17.20 19.15 14.54
C GLU A 51 16.07 19.43 15.55
N GLY A 52 16.32 19.11 16.82
CA GLY A 52 15.39 19.34 17.93
C GLY A 52 14.22 18.36 18.02
N HIS A 53 14.12 17.35 17.14
CA HIS A 53 13.03 16.38 17.15
C HIS A 53 13.57 14.94 17.11
N ASP A 54 13.01 14.08 17.96
CA ASP A 54 13.30 12.64 17.95
C ASP A 54 12.40 11.96 16.93
N VAL A 55 12.95 11.72 15.74
CA VAL A 55 12.25 11.07 14.62
C VAL A 55 12.88 9.70 14.41
N ARG A 56 12.07 8.65 14.53
CA ARG A 56 12.59 7.27 14.56
C ARG A 56 12.50 6.57 13.21
N SER A 57 11.59 7.00 12.34
CA SER A 57 11.34 6.39 11.03
C SER A 57 11.07 7.44 9.96
N VAL A 58 11.12 7.02 8.69
CA VAL A 58 10.80 7.88 7.55
C VAL A 58 9.32 8.30 7.52
N ASP A 59 8.43 7.48 8.07
CA ASP A 59 7.01 7.81 8.24
C ASP A 59 6.83 8.94 9.28
N GLU A 60 7.55 8.86 10.40
CA GLU A 60 7.54 9.90 11.42
C GLU A 60 8.14 11.19 10.88
N LEU A 61 9.21 11.11 10.09
CA LEU A 61 9.79 12.26 9.42
C LEU A 61 8.77 12.95 8.51
N GLY A 62 8.10 12.17 7.65
CA GLY A 62 7.12 12.71 6.71
C GLY A 62 5.99 13.45 7.42
N LYS A 63 5.51 12.90 8.55
CA LYS A 63 4.51 13.56 9.40
C LYS A 63 5.03 14.84 10.01
N ALA A 64 6.24 14.83 10.57
CA ALA A 64 6.86 16.01 11.17
C ALA A 64 7.05 17.15 10.15
N ILE A 65 7.38 16.83 8.90
CA ILE A 65 7.48 17.82 7.80
C ILE A 65 6.10 18.41 7.49
N LEU A 66 5.07 17.57 7.40
CA LEU A 66 3.70 17.98 7.08
C LEU A 66 3.08 18.91 8.13
N ILE A 67 3.41 18.73 9.40
CA ILE A 67 2.88 19.57 10.49
C ILE A 67 3.80 20.76 10.83
N GLY A 68 4.90 20.94 10.09
CA GLY A 68 5.82 22.06 10.23
C GLY A 68 6.84 21.95 11.36
N GLU A 69 6.96 20.78 11.99
CA GLU A 69 7.92 20.51 13.07
C GLU A 69 9.32 20.21 12.52
N ALA A 70 9.42 19.60 11.33
CA ALA A 70 10.69 19.30 10.68
C ALA A 70 10.94 20.24 9.50
N ARG A 71 11.88 21.19 9.68
CA ARG A 71 12.34 22.13 8.63
C ARG A 71 13.84 22.05 8.32
N SER A 72 14.61 21.40 9.20
CA SER A 72 16.05 21.17 9.03
C SER A 72 16.32 19.69 9.21
N VAL A 73 16.63 19.00 8.11
CA VAL A 73 16.83 17.54 8.08
C VAL A 73 18.30 17.25 7.82
N GLN A 74 18.92 16.46 8.71
CA GLN A 74 20.28 15.99 8.53
C GLN A 74 20.27 14.68 7.72
N VAL A 75 21.07 14.65 6.66
CA VAL A 75 21.25 13.48 5.80
C VAL A 75 22.72 13.14 5.66
N GLU A 76 23.02 11.88 5.42
CA GLU A 76 24.31 11.42 4.92
C GLU A 76 24.18 11.11 3.43
N ARG A 77 25.00 11.79 2.63
CA ARG A 77 25.09 11.65 1.18
C ARG A 77 26.55 11.40 0.81
N ASP A 78 26.83 10.30 0.14
CA ASP A 78 28.18 9.91 -0.29
C ASP A 78 29.21 9.93 0.86
N GLY A 79 28.79 9.53 2.07
CA GLY A 79 29.61 9.53 3.28
C GLY A 79 29.86 10.90 3.92
N ARG A 80 29.18 11.96 3.44
CA ARG A 80 29.23 13.31 4.03
C ARG A 80 27.91 13.67 4.66
N ARG A 81 27.95 14.34 5.81
CA ARG A 81 26.77 14.92 6.44
C ARG A 81 26.40 16.22 5.75
N GLU A 82 25.16 16.31 5.33
CA GLU A 82 24.55 17.52 4.76
C GLU A 82 23.28 17.86 5.56
N THR A 83 22.95 19.14 5.60
CA THR A 83 21.71 19.63 6.20
C THR A 83 20.85 20.22 5.11
N ILE A 84 19.64 19.68 4.95
CA ILE A 84 18.65 20.16 4.00
C ILE A 84 17.65 21.02 4.77
N THR A 85 17.56 22.29 4.41
CA THR A 85 16.58 23.24 4.96
C THR A 85 15.40 23.33 4.01
N LEU A 86 14.22 22.97 4.49
CA LEU A 86 13.00 22.97 3.70
C LEU A 86 12.46 24.38 3.53
N SER A 87 11.84 24.64 2.38
CA SER A 87 11.14 25.88 2.11
C SER A 87 9.93 26.07 3.04
N GLY A 88 9.54 27.32 3.28
CA GLY A 88 8.43 27.64 4.18
C GLY A 88 7.06 27.20 3.66
N ASP A 89 6.93 26.96 2.35
CA ASP A 89 5.73 26.54 1.62
C ASP A 89 5.72 25.02 1.30
N VAL A 90 6.66 24.24 1.83
CA VAL A 90 6.82 22.83 1.49
C VAL A 90 5.57 22.00 1.80
N ASP A 91 4.89 22.27 2.91
CA ASP A 91 3.65 21.58 3.32
C ASP A 91 2.49 21.88 2.37
N GLU A 92 2.33 23.13 1.95
CA GLU A 92 1.33 23.51 0.93
C GLU A 92 1.60 22.77 -0.38
N ARG A 93 2.87 22.72 -0.83
CA ARG A 93 3.25 22.00 -2.06
C ARG A 93 3.03 20.50 -1.97
N ILE A 94 3.29 19.88 -0.82
CA ILE A 94 2.98 18.46 -0.58
C ILE A 94 1.47 18.22 -0.70
N LEU A 95 0.66 19.06 -0.06
CA LEU A 95 -0.80 18.94 -0.07
C LEU A 95 -1.39 19.16 -1.47
N ASP A 96 -0.91 20.17 -2.19
CA ASP A 96 -1.33 20.48 -3.55
C ASP A 96 -1.01 19.35 -4.54
N ARG A 97 0.18 18.75 -4.41
CA ARG A 97 0.58 17.57 -5.19
C ARG A 97 -0.02 16.27 -4.68
N LYS A 98 -0.72 16.30 -3.53
CA LYS A 98 -1.34 15.14 -2.88
C LYS A 98 -0.34 14.01 -2.62
N GLU A 99 0.90 14.38 -2.31
CA GLU A 99 1.94 13.40 -1.98
C GLU A 99 1.67 12.86 -0.57
N LYS A 100 1.31 11.58 -0.51
CA LYS A 100 1.03 10.90 0.77
C LYS A 100 2.28 10.30 1.42
N VAL A 101 3.28 9.97 0.60
CA VAL A 101 4.52 9.33 1.02
C VAL A 101 5.66 10.21 0.54
N LEU A 102 6.42 10.78 1.48
CA LEU A 102 7.52 11.69 1.18
C LEU A 102 8.84 10.97 0.98
N PHE A 103 9.01 9.83 1.64
CA PHE A 103 10.20 9.01 1.57
C PHE A 103 9.81 7.54 1.59
N LEU A 104 10.37 6.77 0.67
CA LEU A 104 10.30 5.31 0.68
C LEU A 104 11.68 4.75 0.99
N PRO A 105 11.84 3.80 1.92
CA PRO A 105 13.12 3.12 2.09
C PRO A 105 13.55 2.45 0.78
N ARG A 106 14.82 2.62 0.39
CA ARG A 106 15.36 1.87 -0.74
C ARG A 106 15.63 0.45 -0.30
N VAL A 107 14.93 -0.48 -0.93
CA VAL A 107 15.08 -1.91 -0.67
C VAL A 107 15.68 -2.59 -1.90
N PRO A 108 16.63 -3.52 -1.74
CA PRO A 108 17.04 -4.39 -2.83
C PRO A 108 15.85 -5.15 -3.42
N PHE A 109 15.98 -5.58 -4.67
CA PHE A 109 15.01 -6.50 -5.26
C PHE A 109 15.55 -7.93 -5.16
N VAL A 110 15.18 -8.63 -4.10
CA VAL A 110 15.46 -10.05 -3.91
C VAL A 110 14.17 -10.82 -4.15
N ILE A 111 14.22 -11.83 -5.02
CA ILE A 111 13.02 -12.58 -5.38
C ILE A 111 12.62 -13.47 -4.20
N ASP A 112 11.42 -13.24 -3.67
CA ASP A 112 10.79 -14.07 -2.65
C ASP A 112 9.99 -15.23 -3.27
N SER A 113 9.15 -14.87 -4.22
CA SER A 113 8.21 -15.81 -4.83
C SER A 113 7.89 -15.40 -6.27
N LEU A 114 7.54 -16.39 -7.08
CA LEU A 114 7.23 -16.24 -8.49
C LEU A 114 5.75 -16.58 -8.71
N VAL A 115 5.05 -15.71 -9.42
CA VAL A 115 3.64 -15.91 -9.76
C VAL A 115 3.54 -17.00 -10.83
N PRO A 116 2.79 -18.10 -10.61
CA PRO A 116 2.60 -19.14 -11.61
C PRO A 116 2.12 -18.56 -12.95
N GLY A 117 2.63 -19.09 -14.06
CA GLY A 117 2.28 -18.63 -15.41
C GLY A 117 2.83 -17.26 -15.82
N SER A 118 3.58 -16.58 -14.95
CA SER A 118 4.21 -15.29 -15.28
C SER A 118 5.47 -15.43 -16.13
N GLY A 119 5.92 -14.31 -16.71
CA GLY A 119 7.20 -14.25 -17.44
C GLY A 119 8.39 -14.61 -16.55
N ALA A 120 8.37 -14.23 -15.27
CA ALA A 120 9.42 -14.59 -14.33
C ALA A 120 9.40 -16.10 -14.01
N ALA A 121 8.23 -16.69 -13.80
CA ALA A 121 8.09 -18.13 -13.57
C ALA A 121 8.45 -18.99 -14.80
N SER A 122 8.25 -18.46 -16.00
CA SER A 122 8.62 -19.12 -17.26
C SER A 122 10.11 -19.01 -17.60
N SER A 123 10.87 -18.25 -16.82
CA SER A 123 12.30 -18.03 -17.00
C SER A 123 13.14 -18.99 -16.15
N THR A 124 14.45 -18.72 -16.05
CA THR A 124 15.37 -19.47 -15.16
C THR A 124 15.63 -18.77 -13.82
N LEU A 125 14.83 -17.74 -13.50
CA LEU A 125 14.83 -17.06 -12.22
C LEU A 125 14.48 -18.02 -11.08
N ARG A 126 14.99 -17.73 -9.89
CA ARG A 126 14.78 -18.49 -8.68
C ARG A 126 14.54 -17.57 -7.50
N VAL A 127 13.85 -18.11 -6.50
CA VAL A 127 13.79 -17.51 -5.17
C VAL A 127 15.22 -17.31 -4.64
N GLY A 128 15.49 -16.13 -4.08
CA GLY A 128 16.78 -15.68 -3.61
C GLY A 128 17.64 -14.94 -4.65
N ASP A 129 17.23 -14.89 -5.92
CA ASP A 129 17.95 -14.08 -6.91
C ASP A 129 17.85 -12.60 -6.57
N ARG A 130 18.99 -11.90 -6.58
CA ARG A 130 19.02 -10.44 -6.44
C ARG A 130 19.02 -9.79 -7.81
N VAL A 131 17.93 -9.15 -8.19
CA VAL A 131 17.84 -8.40 -9.45
C VAL A 131 18.62 -7.09 -9.30
N VAL A 132 19.62 -6.90 -10.16
CA VAL A 132 20.50 -5.74 -10.16
C VAL A 132 20.40 -4.92 -11.44
N GLY A 133 19.71 -5.42 -12.48
CA GLY A 133 19.49 -4.68 -13.71
C GLY A 133 18.36 -5.22 -14.56
N VAL A 134 17.84 -4.37 -15.45
CA VAL A 134 16.81 -4.74 -16.43
C VAL A 134 17.01 -3.95 -17.72
N GLY A 135 17.02 -4.66 -18.85
CA GLY A 135 17.18 -4.04 -20.18
C GLY A 135 18.49 -3.27 -20.33
N GLY A 136 19.57 -3.74 -19.70
CA GLY A 136 20.89 -3.10 -19.71
C GLY A 136 21.01 -1.84 -18.84
N ARG A 137 19.98 -1.50 -18.04
CA ARG A 137 20.02 -0.42 -17.04
C ARG A 137 20.24 -1.03 -15.65
N GLU A 138 21.17 -0.47 -14.87
CA GLU A 138 21.38 -0.84 -13.47
C GLU A 138 20.15 -0.44 -12.64
N THR A 139 19.59 -1.40 -11.91
CA THR A 139 18.44 -1.22 -11.02
C THR A 139 18.70 -1.98 -9.70
N PRO A 140 19.66 -1.52 -8.88
CA PRO A 140 20.04 -2.22 -7.66
C PRO A 140 18.93 -2.24 -6.59
N TYR A 141 17.90 -1.41 -6.74
CA TYR A 141 16.80 -1.29 -5.80
C TYR A 141 15.44 -1.49 -6.50
N PHE A 142 14.47 -1.95 -5.73
CA PHE A 142 13.16 -2.34 -6.24
C PHE A 142 12.40 -1.18 -6.87
N ALA A 143 12.47 0.03 -6.31
CA ALA A 143 11.85 1.22 -6.89
C ALA A 143 12.42 1.55 -8.28
N ASP A 144 13.73 1.42 -8.45
CA ASP A 144 14.43 1.62 -9.72
C ASP A 144 13.98 0.56 -10.74
N PHE A 145 13.92 -0.70 -10.33
CA PHE A 145 13.42 -1.80 -11.15
C PHE A 145 11.98 -1.53 -11.61
N GLN A 146 11.06 -1.21 -10.68
CA GLN A 146 9.66 -0.95 -10.98
C GLN A 146 9.47 0.20 -11.98
N ARG A 147 10.28 1.26 -11.87
CA ARG A 147 10.24 2.38 -12.82
C ARG A 147 10.70 1.93 -14.20
N THR A 148 11.78 1.18 -14.25
CA THR A 148 12.47 0.77 -15.48
C THR A 148 11.72 -0.30 -16.26
N VAL A 149 11.10 -1.26 -15.58
CA VAL A 149 10.36 -2.37 -16.20
C VAL A 149 9.04 -1.92 -16.85
N ARG A 150 8.42 -0.85 -16.34
CA ARG A 150 7.20 -0.28 -16.94
C ARG A 150 7.41 0.21 -18.37
N ASP A 151 8.59 0.75 -18.67
CA ASP A 151 8.97 1.20 -20.01
C ASP A 151 9.07 0.04 -21.02
N LEU A 152 9.11 -1.21 -20.53
CA LEU A 152 9.33 -2.43 -21.31
C LEU A 152 8.06 -3.29 -21.42
N SER A 153 6.89 -2.72 -21.12
CA SER A 153 5.61 -3.43 -21.13
C SER A 153 5.35 -4.15 -22.47
N GLY A 154 4.97 -5.43 -22.41
CA GLY A 154 4.69 -6.27 -23.57
C GLY A 154 5.94 -6.75 -24.33
N GLN A 155 7.13 -6.57 -23.78
CA GLN A 155 8.40 -6.93 -24.42
C GLN A 155 9.15 -8.01 -23.64
N TRP A 156 9.98 -8.75 -24.35
CA TRP A 156 11.00 -9.60 -23.74
C TRP A 156 12.24 -8.77 -23.41
N THR A 157 12.78 -8.93 -22.21
CA THR A 157 13.96 -8.20 -21.75
C THR A 157 14.92 -9.10 -20.97
N PHE A 158 16.19 -8.71 -20.91
CA PHE A 158 17.15 -9.36 -20.05
C PHE A 158 17.11 -8.73 -18.65
N LEU A 159 16.95 -9.57 -17.63
CA LEU A 159 17.21 -9.22 -16.25
C LEU A 159 18.63 -9.63 -15.88
N ASP A 160 19.39 -8.69 -15.33
CA ASP A 160 20.66 -9.00 -14.71
C ASP A 160 20.41 -9.31 -13.24
N VAL A 161 20.76 -10.51 -12.82
CA VAL A 161 20.62 -10.99 -11.46
C VAL A 161 21.96 -11.43 -10.89
N GLU A 162 22.11 -11.30 -9.59
CA GLU A 162 23.21 -11.90 -8.85
C GLU A 162 22.71 -13.14 -8.10
N ARG A 163 23.34 -14.26 -8.41
CA ARG A 163 23.10 -15.58 -7.81
C ARG A 163 24.44 -16.17 -7.42
N ASP A 164 24.59 -16.57 -6.15
CA ASP A 164 25.84 -17.14 -5.61
C ASP A 164 27.08 -16.24 -5.86
N GLY A 165 26.89 -14.92 -5.80
CA GLY A 165 27.95 -13.93 -6.03
C GLY A 165 28.38 -13.78 -7.50
N LYS A 166 27.66 -14.38 -8.45
CA LYS A 166 27.89 -14.25 -9.89
C LYS A 166 26.75 -13.53 -10.56
N ARG A 167 27.08 -12.61 -11.47
CA ARG A 167 26.10 -11.93 -12.32
C ARG A 167 25.67 -12.85 -13.47
N GLN A 168 24.37 -12.98 -13.66
CA GLN A 168 23.73 -13.79 -14.68
C GLN A 168 22.66 -12.96 -15.38
N SER A 169 22.52 -13.10 -16.70
CA SER A 169 21.46 -12.44 -17.45
C SER A 169 20.40 -13.46 -17.87
N MET A 170 19.14 -13.17 -17.56
CA MET A 170 18.00 -14.06 -17.80
C MET A 170 16.98 -13.37 -18.67
N LEU A 171 16.55 -14.05 -19.74
CA LEU A 171 15.50 -13.54 -20.60
C LEU A 171 14.14 -13.74 -19.93
N VAL A 172 13.37 -12.66 -19.79
CA VAL A 172 12.08 -12.63 -19.08
C VAL A 172 11.08 -11.84 -19.92
N GLU A 173 9.85 -12.33 -19.98
CA GLU A 173 8.73 -11.61 -20.58
C GLU A 173 8.17 -10.59 -19.58
N VAL A 174 7.99 -9.35 -20.04
CA VAL A 174 7.30 -8.31 -19.29
C VAL A 174 5.86 -8.26 -19.77
N SER A 175 4.90 -8.46 -18.86
CA SER A 175 3.48 -8.34 -19.19
C SER A 175 3.11 -6.95 -19.69
N ASP A 176 1.96 -6.82 -20.35
CA ASP A 176 1.42 -5.52 -20.81
C ASP A 176 1.19 -4.51 -19.68
N ARG A 177 1.18 -4.96 -18.42
CA ARG A 177 1.07 -4.12 -17.23
C ARG A 177 2.42 -3.67 -16.68
N GLY A 178 3.54 -3.98 -17.35
CA GLY A 178 4.88 -3.61 -16.89
C GLY A 178 5.31 -4.40 -15.67
N ALA A 179 4.96 -5.69 -15.60
CA ALA A 179 5.31 -6.57 -14.49
C ALA A 179 5.84 -7.91 -14.99
N ILE A 180 6.77 -8.50 -14.25
CA ILE A 180 7.36 -9.82 -14.55
C ILE A 180 6.70 -10.96 -13.75
N GLY A 181 5.94 -10.65 -12.70
CA GLY A 181 5.32 -11.64 -11.81
C GLY A 181 6.30 -12.25 -10.80
N ALA A 182 7.08 -11.40 -10.13
CA ALA A 182 7.93 -11.78 -9.01
C ALA A 182 7.68 -10.83 -7.83
N TYR A 183 7.56 -11.37 -6.62
CA TYR A 183 7.44 -10.62 -5.39
C TYR A 183 8.82 -10.38 -4.78
N ASN A 184 8.99 -9.21 -4.15
CA ASN A 184 10.21 -8.87 -3.42
C ASN A 184 10.15 -9.49 -2.02
N THR A 185 11.30 -9.88 -1.48
CA THR A 185 11.46 -10.29 -0.09
C THR A 185 10.87 -9.24 0.85
N PRO A 186 10.11 -9.65 1.88
CA PRO A 186 9.57 -8.75 2.90
C PRO A 186 10.66 -7.88 3.57
N LEU A 187 10.24 -6.73 4.11
CA LEU A 187 11.16 -5.76 4.68
C LEU A 187 11.87 -6.28 5.95
N ASP A 188 11.15 -7.01 6.78
CA ASP A 188 11.60 -7.66 8.03
C ASP A 188 12.65 -8.76 7.81
N GLU A 189 12.66 -9.38 6.63
CA GLU A 189 13.71 -10.32 6.24
C GLU A 189 14.96 -9.63 5.66
N GLN A 190 14.81 -8.39 5.17
CA GLN A 190 15.90 -7.62 4.55
C GLN A 190 16.55 -6.61 5.49
N PHE A 191 15.87 -6.21 6.57
CA PHE A 191 16.31 -5.16 7.48
C PHE A 191 15.99 -5.50 8.93
N GLU A 192 16.85 -5.03 9.84
CA GLU A 192 16.58 -5.06 11.27
C GLU A 192 15.51 -4.01 11.61
N LEU A 193 14.30 -4.50 11.90
CA LEU A 193 13.20 -3.68 12.41
C LEU A 193 13.35 -3.44 13.91
N ALA A 194 12.90 -2.28 14.37
CA ALA A 194 12.72 -2.02 15.79
C ALA A 194 11.27 -2.24 16.18
N HIS A 195 11.10 -2.69 17.41
CA HIS A 195 9.80 -2.88 18.02
C HIS A 195 9.43 -1.66 18.88
N GLN A 196 8.17 -1.22 18.78
CA GLN A 196 7.60 -0.22 19.68
C GLN A 196 6.43 -0.80 20.46
N ASP A 197 6.60 -0.91 21.77
CA ASP A 197 5.52 -1.21 22.70
C ASP A 197 4.65 0.03 22.95
N TYR A 198 3.34 -0.18 23.09
CA TYR A 198 2.42 0.86 23.50
C TYR A 198 1.80 0.51 24.86
N GLY A 199 1.96 1.40 25.83
CA GLY A 199 1.12 1.36 27.02
C GLY A 199 -0.35 1.60 26.66
N PHE A 200 -1.28 1.11 27.49
CA PHE A 200 -2.72 1.19 27.22
C PHE A 200 -3.20 2.60 26.81
N THR A 201 -2.74 3.65 27.50
CA THR A 201 -3.12 5.04 27.19
C THR A 201 -2.51 5.56 25.89
N ALA A 202 -1.30 5.12 25.53
CA ALA A 202 -0.65 5.48 24.28
C ALA A 202 -1.22 4.70 23.08
N ALA A 203 -1.68 3.47 23.32
CA ALA A 203 -2.29 2.62 22.30
C ALA A 203 -3.64 3.17 21.80
N ILE A 204 -4.38 3.92 22.63
CA ILE A 204 -5.66 4.53 22.24
C ILE A 204 -5.51 5.50 21.04
N PRO A 205 -4.77 6.62 21.16
CA PRO A 205 -4.60 7.55 20.04
C PRO A 205 -3.86 6.90 18.87
N ALA A 206 -2.89 6.03 19.14
CA ALA A 206 -2.16 5.31 18.09
C ALA A 206 -3.07 4.36 17.28
N GLY A 207 -3.94 3.61 17.95
CA GLY A 207 -4.86 2.65 17.33
C GLY A 207 -5.97 3.34 16.54
N ILE A 208 -6.47 4.48 17.04
CA ILE A 208 -7.41 5.32 16.30
C ILE A 208 -6.75 5.88 15.04
N ALA A 209 -5.54 6.42 15.15
CA ALA A 209 -4.79 6.94 14.01
C ALA A 209 -4.50 5.83 12.97
N TYR A 210 -4.13 4.64 13.44
CA TYR A 210 -3.92 3.47 12.58
C TYR A 210 -5.20 3.08 11.84
N GLY A 211 -6.32 2.98 12.55
CA GLY A 211 -7.63 2.69 11.94
C GLY A 211 -8.09 3.76 10.94
N TRP A 212 -7.83 5.04 11.21
CA TRP A 212 -8.13 6.13 10.28
C TRP A 212 -7.28 6.05 9.01
N ASN A 213 -5.98 5.76 9.15
CA ASN A 213 -5.10 5.57 7.99
C ASN A 213 -5.56 4.37 7.16
N THR A 214 -5.87 3.23 7.79
CA THR A 214 -6.46 2.07 7.10
C THR A 214 -7.71 2.44 6.32
N LEU A 215 -8.63 3.20 6.93
CA LEU A 215 -9.85 3.66 6.26
C LEU A 215 -9.52 4.58 5.07
N SER A 216 -8.62 5.56 5.25
CA SER A 216 -8.20 6.49 4.21
C SER A 216 -7.56 5.78 3.01
N ASP A 217 -6.72 4.79 3.28
CA ASP A 217 -6.06 3.97 2.26
C ASP A 217 -7.08 3.13 1.51
N TYR A 218 -8.01 2.49 2.21
CA TYR A 218 -9.11 1.75 1.58
C TYR A 218 -9.97 2.64 0.67
N VAL A 219 -10.38 3.82 1.14
CA VAL A 219 -11.15 4.79 0.34
C VAL A 219 -10.37 5.25 -0.90
N SER A 220 -9.05 5.40 -0.76
CA SER A 220 -8.19 5.78 -1.87
C SER A 220 -8.06 4.66 -2.90
N SER A 221 -7.95 3.42 -2.45
CA SER A 221 -7.98 2.23 -3.31
C SER A 221 -9.31 2.07 -4.05
N LEU A 222 -10.44 2.37 -3.40
CA LEU A 222 -11.75 2.39 -4.08
C LEU A 222 -11.81 3.43 -5.21
N LYS A 223 -11.17 4.59 -5.06
CA LYS A 223 -11.07 5.56 -6.17
C LYS A 223 -10.32 5.00 -7.37
N LEU A 224 -9.31 4.15 -7.14
CA LEU A 224 -8.58 3.48 -8.22
C LEU A 224 -9.42 2.42 -8.94
N LEU A 225 -10.45 1.85 -8.30
CA LEU A 225 -11.36 0.90 -8.97
C LEU A 225 -12.17 1.54 -10.10
N PHE A 226 -12.40 2.86 -10.06
CA PHE A 226 -13.02 3.61 -11.15
C PHE A 226 -12.05 3.94 -12.29
N SER A 227 -10.79 3.50 -12.19
CA SER A 227 -9.83 3.56 -13.30
C SER A 227 -9.88 2.27 -14.14
N PRO A 228 -9.53 2.34 -15.45
CA PRO A 228 -9.46 1.15 -16.31
C PRO A 228 -8.60 0.01 -15.74
N ALA A 229 -7.56 0.34 -14.97
CA ALA A 229 -6.68 -0.64 -14.34
C ALA A 229 -7.31 -1.32 -13.11
N GLY A 230 -8.16 -0.61 -12.35
CA GLY A 230 -8.76 -1.10 -11.12
C GLY A 230 -9.91 -2.08 -11.34
N ALA A 231 -10.68 -1.93 -12.43
CA ALA A 231 -11.77 -2.85 -12.76
C ALA A 231 -11.30 -4.31 -12.98
N SER A 232 -10.05 -4.49 -13.43
CA SER A 232 -9.44 -5.82 -13.63
C SER A 232 -8.92 -6.49 -12.34
N GLN A 233 -8.88 -5.76 -11.23
CA GLN A 233 -8.38 -6.22 -9.93
C GLN A 233 -9.50 -6.65 -8.97
N ILE A 234 -10.75 -6.64 -9.40
CA ILE A 234 -11.87 -7.13 -8.60
C ILE A 234 -11.78 -8.66 -8.55
N GLY A 235 -11.21 -9.16 -7.45
CA GLY A 235 -11.25 -10.57 -7.07
C GLY A 235 -12.55 -10.92 -6.35
N GLY A 236 -13.02 -12.14 -6.54
CA GLY A 236 -14.14 -12.70 -5.78
C GLY A 236 -13.68 -13.29 -4.44
N PHE A 237 -14.39 -14.31 -3.96
CA PHE A 237 -14.12 -14.93 -2.66
C PHE A 237 -12.79 -15.68 -2.60
N GLY A 238 -12.26 -16.18 -3.73
CA GLY A 238 -10.99 -16.92 -3.77
C GLY A 238 -9.80 -16.04 -3.42
N VAL A 239 -9.78 -14.81 -3.94
CA VAL A 239 -8.75 -13.81 -3.61
C VAL A 239 -8.85 -13.37 -2.16
N ILE A 240 -10.05 -13.30 -1.58
CA ILE A 240 -10.22 -12.99 -0.15
C ILE A 240 -9.69 -14.15 0.72
N GLY A 241 -9.91 -15.40 0.28
CA GLY A 241 -9.41 -16.59 0.96
C GLY A 241 -7.87 -16.64 1.01
N SER A 242 -7.19 -16.25 -0.06
CA SER A 242 -5.72 -16.23 -0.11
C SER A 242 -5.07 -15.12 0.72
N LEU A 243 -5.84 -14.17 1.26
CA LEU A 243 -5.34 -13.17 2.21
C LEU A 243 -5.08 -13.73 3.61
N PHE A 244 -5.68 -14.87 3.93
CA PHE A 244 -5.44 -15.56 5.20
C PHE A 244 -4.25 -16.51 5.06
N PRO A 245 -3.25 -16.43 5.96
CA PRO A 245 -2.11 -17.33 5.94
C PRO A 245 -2.54 -18.80 6.12
N SER A 246 -1.70 -19.72 5.66
CA SER A 246 -1.86 -21.17 5.87
C SER A 246 -1.79 -21.56 7.35
N ASP A 247 -1.06 -20.77 8.13
CA ASP A 247 -0.80 -21.00 9.55
C ASP A 247 -1.60 -20.05 10.44
N TRP A 248 -1.90 -20.51 11.65
CA TRP A 248 -2.67 -19.73 12.61
C TRP A 248 -1.82 -18.63 13.25
N ASP A 249 -2.23 -17.37 13.04
CA ASP A 249 -1.63 -16.19 13.68
C ASP A 249 -2.72 -15.31 14.30
N TRP A 250 -2.65 -15.11 15.61
CA TRP A 250 -3.62 -14.30 16.36
C TRP A 250 -3.57 -12.82 16.02
N GLN A 251 -2.37 -12.25 15.86
CA GLN A 251 -2.21 -10.84 15.52
C GLN A 251 -2.83 -10.59 14.14
N ARG A 252 -2.48 -11.43 13.16
CA ARG A 252 -3.02 -11.34 11.79
C ARG A 252 -4.53 -11.52 11.76
N PHE A 253 -5.07 -12.46 12.53
CA PHE A 253 -6.51 -12.66 12.65
C PHE A 253 -7.22 -11.39 13.12
N TRP A 254 -6.71 -10.73 14.16
CA TRP A 254 -7.31 -9.50 14.68
C TRP A 254 -7.11 -8.32 13.74
N GLU A 255 -5.95 -8.20 13.09
CA GLU A 255 -5.69 -7.19 12.05
C GLU A 255 -6.71 -7.29 10.92
N MET A 256 -6.93 -8.50 10.41
CA MET A 256 -7.93 -8.76 9.37
C MET A 256 -9.36 -8.51 9.86
N THR A 257 -9.68 -8.88 11.10
CA THR A 257 -10.99 -8.62 11.70
C THR A 257 -11.25 -7.12 11.81
N ALA A 258 -10.25 -6.35 12.27
CA ALA A 258 -10.34 -4.89 12.33
C ALA A 258 -10.50 -4.28 10.94
N PHE A 259 -9.68 -4.71 9.98
CA PHE A 259 -9.73 -4.28 8.59
C PHE A 259 -11.11 -4.51 7.96
N LEU A 260 -11.64 -5.74 8.05
CA LEU A 260 -12.97 -6.09 7.55
C LEU A 260 -14.07 -5.31 8.27
N SER A 261 -13.95 -5.07 9.58
CA SER A 261 -14.91 -4.27 10.33
C SER A 261 -14.96 -2.82 9.84
N ILE A 262 -13.81 -2.21 9.57
CA ILE A 262 -13.72 -0.85 9.03
C ILE A 262 -14.29 -0.78 7.62
N ILE A 263 -13.93 -1.73 6.75
CA ILE A 263 -14.47 -1.81 5.38
C ILE A 263 -15.99 -1.94 5.42
N LEU A 264 -16.52 -2.87 6.21
CA LEU A 264 -17.97 -3.07 6.30
C LEU A 264 -18.67 -1.82 6.84
N ALA A 265 -18.06 -1.13 7.81
CA ALA A 265 -18.61 0.13 8.30
C ALA A 265 -18.67 1.20 7.21
N PHE A 266 -17.60 1.33 6.41
CA PHE A 266 -17.55 2.29 5.32
C PHE A 266 -18.54 1.94 4.21
N MET A 267 -18.57 0.67 3.78
CA MET A 267 -19.48 0.19 2.75
C MET A 267 -20.95 0.37 3.14
N ASN A 268 -21.29 0.18 4.43
CA ASN A 268 -22.64 0.43 4.94
C ASN A 268 -22.99 1.92 5.03
N ILE A 269 -22.03 2.85 4.93
CA ILE A 269 -22.30 4.30 4.88
C ILE A 269 -22.46 4.79 3.44
N LEU A 270 -21.92 4.07 2.45
CA LEU A 270 -22.04 4.47 1.05
C LEU A 270 -23.51 4.53 0.60
N PRO A 271 -23.91 5.54 -0.21
CA PRO A 271 -25.28 5.73 -0.68
C PRO A 271 -25.62 4.74 -1.81
N ILE A 272 -25.43 3.45 -1.57
CA ILE A 272 -25.74 2.37 -2.50
C ILE A 272 -27.16 1.88 -2.18
N PRO A 273 -28.11 1.95 -3.13
CA PRO A 273 -29.43 1.39 -2.95
C PRO A 273 -29.36 -0.10 -2.59
N ALA A 274 -30.21 -0.55 -1.65
CA ALA A 274 -30.19 -1.89 -1.00
C ALA A 274 -29.21 -2.10 0.16
N LEU A 275 -28.28 -1.17 0.45
CA LEU A 275 -27.47 -1.16 1.68
C LEU A 275 -28.00 -0.14 2.71
N ASP A 276 -27.48 -0.22 3.94
CA ASP A 276 -27.83 0.68 5.05
C ASP A 276 -27.67 2.17 4.65
N GLY A 277 -26.61 2.50 3.92
CA GLY A 277 -26.32 3.88 3.48
C GLY A 277 -27.30 4.39 2.41
N GLY A 278 -27.94 3.50 1.65
CA GLY A 278 -29.06 3.86 0.78
C GLY A 278 -30.23 4.43 1.59
N HIS A 279 -30.55 3.81 2.74
CA HIS A 279 -31.58 4.32 3.65
C HIS A 279 -31.18 5.67 4.25
N VAL A 280 -29.91 5.81 4.65
CA VAL A 280 -29.37 7.09 5.14
C VAL A 280 -29.51 8.19 4.09
N MET A 281 -29.23 7.91 2.80
CA MET A 281 -29.41 8.87 1.71
C MET A 281 -30.88 9.32 1.59
N PHE A 282 -31.84 8.40 1.70
CA PHE A 282 -33.26 8.74 1.64
C PHE A 282 -33.71 9.55 2.85
N LEU A 283 -33.21 9.25 4.05
CA LEU A 283 -33.45 10.05 5.26
C LEU A 283 -32.86 11.46 5.14
N LEU A 284 -31.66 11.60 4.56
CA LEU A 284 -31.06 12.90 4.28
C LEU A 284 -31.88 13.69 3.25
N TYR A 285 -32.37 13.04 2.21
CA TYR A 285 -33.28 13.64 1.23
C TYR A 285 -34.58 14.11 1.88
N GLU A 286 -35.19 13.28 2.73
CA GLU A 286 -36.40 13.63 3.47
C GLU A 286 -36.16 14.80 4.43
N MET A 287 -35.02 14.83 5.13
CA MET A 287 -34.65 15.93 6.01
C MET A 287 -34.50 17.25 5.26
N LEU A 288 -33.92 17.22 4.05
CA LEU A 288 -33.74 18.40 3.20
C LEU A 288 -35.05 18.88 2.57
N THR A 289 -35.87 17.94 2.08
CA THR A 289 -37.11 18.25 1.34
C THR A 289 -38.35 18.33 2.22
N ARG A 290 -38.25 17.90 3.49
CA ARG A 290 -39.35 17.75 4.48
C ARG A 290 -40.54 16.96 3.95
N ARG A 291 -40.32 16.08 2.97
CA ARG A 291 -41.36 15.26 2.34
C ARG A 291 -40.88 13.81 2.28
N PRO A 292 -41.77 12.84 2.55
CA PRO A 292 -41.41 11.44 2.46
C PRO A 292 -41.01 11.11 1.00
N PRO A 293 -39.93 10.33 0.79
CA PRO A 293 -39.57 9.85 -0.54
C PRO A 293 -40.70 9.00 -1.12
N ASN A 294 -40.91 9.07 -2.43
CA ASN A 294 -41.92 8.26 -3.10
C ASN A 294 -41.59 6.76 -2.95
N GLN A 295 -42.52 5.98 -2.37
CA GLN A 295 -42.39 4.53 -2.13
C GLN A 295 -41.95 3.78 -3.41
N LYS A 296 -42.50 4.13 -4.57
CA LYS A 296 -42.15 3.48 -5.84
C LYS A 296 -40.71 3.77 -6.27
N VAL A 297 -40.21 4.96 -5.98
CA VAL A 297 -38.81 5.33 -6.28
C VAL A 297 -37.88 4.55 -5.37
N LEU A 298 -38.25 4.35 -4.10
CA LEU A 298 -37.50 3.54 -3.14
C LEU A 298 -37.39 2.08 -3.59
N GLU A 299 -38.52 1.47 -3.96
CA GLU A 299 -38.57 0.08 -4.45
C GLU A 299 -37.74 -0.11 -5.72
N VAL A 300 -37.88 0.80 -6.69
CA VAL A 300 -37.10 0.74 -7.95
C VAL A 300 -35.62 0.93 -7.67
N ALA A 301 -35.23 1.91 -6.84
CA ALA A 301 -33.85 2.13 -6.48
C ALA A 301 -33.24 0.90 -5.81
N GLN A 302 -33.93 0.30 -4.84
CA GLN A 302 -33.49 -0.91 -4.15
C GLN A 302 -33.36 -2.10 -5.11
N MET A 303 -34.31 -2.28 -6.02
CA MET A 303 -34.26 -3.35 -7.03
C MET A 303 -33.08 -3.17 -7.98
N VAL A 304 -32.85 -1.95 -8.47
CA VAL A 304 -31.69 -1.63 -9.32
C VAL A 304 -30.39 -1.88 -8.57
N GLY A 305 -30.29 -1.42 -7.32
CA GLY A 305 -29.11 -1.66 -6.47
C GLY A 305 -28.83 -3.15 -6.25
N MET A 306 -29.87 -3.94 -5.96
CA MET A 306 -29.76 -5.39 -5.80
C MET A 306 -29.30 -6.07 -7.09
N VAL A 307 -29.85 -5.71 -8.24
CA VAL A 307 -29.45 -6.27 -9.54
C VAL A 307 -27.98 -5.94 -9.84
N LEU A 308 -27.56 -4.69 -9.61
CA LEU A 308 -26.16 -4.28 -9.80
C LEU A 308 -25.22 -5.05 -8.87
N LEU A 309 -25.57 -5.17 -7.59
CA LEU A 309 -24.77 -5.88 -6.60
C LEU A 309 -24.64 -7.37 -6.94
N LEU A 310 -25.74 -8.04 -7.26
CA LEU A 310 -25.73 -9.45 -7.67
C LEU A 310 -24.93 -9.66 -8.96
N SER A 311 -25.05 -8.74 -9.92
CA SER A 311 -24.28 -8.78 -11.16
C SER A 311 -22.77 -8.65 -10.91
N LEU A 312 -22.37 -7.76 -9.98
CA LEU A 312 -20.97 -7.59 -9.59
C LEU A 312 -20.43 -8.84 -8.87
N ILE A 313 -21.21 -9.43 -7.96
CA ILE A 313 -20.85 -10.69 -7.28
C ILE A 313 -20.68 -11.82 -8.29
N LEU A 314 -21.61 -11.97 -9.24
CA LEU A 314 -21.52 -12.96 -10.32
C LEU A 314 -20.27 -12.74 -11.18
N PHE A 315 -19.98 -11.49 -11.53
CA PHE A 315 -18.80 -11.12 -12.30
C PHE A 315 -17.49 -11.46 -11.56
N ALA A 316 -17.37 -11.06 -10.29
CA ALA A 316 -16.17 -11.30 -9.48
C ALA A 316 -15.93 -12.80 -9.26
N ASN A 317 -16.99 -13.56 -8.94
CA ASN A 317 -16.89 -15.02 -8.79
C ASN A 317 -16.61 -15.73 -10.12
N GLY A 318 -17.18 -15.25 -11.23
CA GLY A 318 -16.86 -15.75 -12.57
C GLY A 318 -15.38 -15.55 -12.91
N ASN A 319 -14.83 -14.38 -12.58
CA ASN A 319 -13.41 -14.07 -12.76
C ASN A 319 -12.51 -15.00 -11.91
N ASP A 320 -12.90 -15.28 -10.67
CA ASP A 320 -12.20 -16.25 -9.82
C ASP A 320 -12.26 -17.67 -10.42
N VAL A 321 -13.42 -18.13 -10.89
CA VAL A 321 -13.52 -19.45 -11.53
C VAL A 321 -12.60 -19.54 -12.74
N VAL A 322 -12.55 -18.50 -13.59
CA VAL A 322 -11.62 -18.45 -14.73
C VAL A 322 -10.17 -18.53 -14.26
N LYS A 323 -9.77 -17.72 -13.29
CA LYS A 323 -8.41 -17.71 -12.72
C LYS A 323 -8.02 -19.07 -12.13
N TRP A 324 -8.96 -19.75 -11.47
CA TRP A 324 -8.72 -21.08 -10.92
C TRP A 324 -8.47 -22.12 -12.03
N PHE A 325 -9.23 -22.06 -13.12
CA PHE A 325 -9.00 -22.93 -14.28
C PHE A 325 -7.73 -22.59 -15.06
N THR A 326 -7.28 -21.34 -15.07
CA THR A 326 -6.02 -20.92 -15.72
C THR A 326 -4.78 -21.06 -14.83
N GLY A 327 -4.94 -21.39 -13.54
CA GLY A 327 -3.83 -21.52 -12.58
C GLY A 327 -3.26 -20.19 -12.10
N GLU A 328 -4.02 -19.10 -12.22
CA GLU A 328 -3.66 -17.75 -11.77
C GLU A 328 -4.16 -17.42 -10.35
N LEU A 329 -4.77 -18.40 -9.66
CA LEU A 329 -5.39 -18.27 -8.34
C LEU A 329 -4.61 -19.03 -7.27
#